data_AF-A2XN32-F1
#
_entry.id   AF-A2XN32-F1
#
_cell.length_a   1.000
_cell.length_b   1.000
_cell.length_c   1.000
_cell.angle_alpha   90.00
_cell.angle_beta   90.00
_cell.angle_gamma   90.00
#
_symmetry.space_group_name_H-M   'P 1'
#
loop_
_entity.id
_entity.type
_entity.pdbx_description
1 polymer ?
#
loop_
_entity_poly.entity_id
_entity_poly.type
_entity_poly.pdbx_seq_one_letter_code
_entity_poly.pdbx_strand_id
1 'polypeptide(L)' 'MIHFQYNVGDVAAQVITAFNSQLPGVVAAAPSLFGSDPEIPDAVLAENYQVDVKIIRLLKSKF' A
#
# COMPACT_ATOMS: atom_id res chain seq x y z
N MET A 1 1.02 -11.30 7.99
CA MET A 1 -0.43 -11.16 7.84
C MET A 1 -0.73 -9.74 7.42
N ILE A 2 -1.44 -9.54 6.32
CA ILE A 2 -1.84 -8.20 5.84
C ILE A 2 -3.12 -7.81 6.61
N HIS A 3 -3.18 -6.58 7.11
CA HIS A 3 -4.33 -6.03 7.81
C HIS A 3 -4.54 -4.57 7.41
N PHE A 4 -5.72 -4.04 7.70
CA PHE A 4 -6.10 -2.65 7.42
C PHE A 4 -7.05 -2.12 8.48
N GLN A 5 -7.20 -0.80 8.56
CA GLN A 5 -8.22 -0.13 9.35
C GLN A 5 -9.06 0.75 8.42
N TYR A 6 -10.37 0.80 8.66
CA TYR A 6 -11.30 1.64 7.91
C TYR A 6 -12.37 2.17 8.86
N ASN A 7 -12.54 3.50 8.92
CA ASN A 7 -13.58 4.13 9.73
C ASN A 7 -14.90 4.14 8.95
N VAL A 8 -15.89 3.38 9.41
CA VAL A 8 -17.24 3.28 8.80
C VAL A 8 -18.26 4.24 9.41
N GLY A 9 -17.90 4.98 10.46
CA GLY A 9 -18.78 5.94 11.14
C GLY A 9 -18.65 7.36 10.59
N ASP A 10 -19.63 8.19 10.89
CA ASP A 10 -19.69 9.59 10.43
C ASP A 10 -18.87 10.56 11.32
N VAL A 11 -18.18 10.03 12.33
CA VAL A 11 -17.40 10.81 13.30
C VAL A 11 -15.95 10.34 13.33
N ALA A 12 -15.05 11.20 13.83
CA ALA A 12 -13.63 10.86 13.96
C ALA A 12 -13.40 9.69 14.91
N ALA A 13 -12.59 8.72 14.47
CA ALA A 13 -12.17 7.55 15.26
C ALA A 13 -10.66 7.60 15.55
N GLN A 14 -10.24 6.95 16.65
CA GLN A 14 -8.84 6.84 17.05
C GLN A 14 -8.53 5.40 17.47
N VAL A 15 -7.27 4.98 17.30
CA VAL A 15 -6.79 3.65 17.69
C VAL A 15 -5.48 3.76 18.47
N ILE A 16 -5.33 2.94 19.50
CA ILE A 16 -4.07 2.75 20.23
C ILE A 16 -3.65 1.30 20.02
N THR A 17 -2.44 1.09 19.50
CA THR A 17 -1.88 -0.22 19.19
C THR A 17 -0.57 -0.45 19.92
N ALA A 18 -0.28 -1.69 20.29
CA ALA A 18 0.99 -2.09 20.89
C ALA A 18 1.65 -3.20 20.09
N PHE A 19 2.98 -3.18 20.04
CA PHE A 19 3.80 -4.21 19.41
C PHE A 19 4.71 -4.84 20.47
N ASN A 20 5.02 -6.11 20.32
CA ASN A 20 5.96 -6.83 21.19
C ASN A 20 7.43 -6.69 20.72
N SER A 21 7.70 -5.81 19.76
CA SER A 21 9.02 -5.46 19.27
C SER A 21 9.25 -3.96 19.46
N GLN A 22 10.48 -3.58 19.81
CA GLN A 22 10.91 -2.18 19.85
C GLN A 22 11.08 -1.59 18.43
N LEU A 23 11.28 -2.45 17.43
CA LEU A 23 11.43 -2.10 16.02
C LEU A 23 10.43 -2.93 15.19
N PRO A 24 9.12 -2.69 15.32
CA PRO A 24 8.12 -3.51 14.63
C PRO A 24 8.15 -3.34 13.11
N GLY A 25 8.60 -2.18 12.63
CA GLY A 25 8.56 -1.82 11.21
C GLY A 25 7.13 -1.70 10.67
N VAL A 26 6.98 -1.00 9.55
CA VAL A 26 5.72 -0.93 8.81
C VAL A 26 6.05 -0.94 7.32
N VAL A 27 5.38 -1.81 6.56
CA VAL A 27 5.45 -1.82 5.10
C VAL A 27 4.05 -1.54 4.58
N ALA A 28 3.82 -0.30 4.14
CA ALA A 28 2.54 0.11 3.59
C ALA A 28 2.40 -0.40 2.16
N ALA A 29 1.47 -1.33 1.92
CA ALA A 29 1.40 -2.07 0.66
C ALA A 29 1.37 -1.16 -0.58
N ALA A 30 0.44 -0.20 -0.65
CA ALA A 30 0.29 0.61 -1.86
C ALA A 30 1.48 1.56 -2.12
N PRO A 31 2.00 2.33 -1.15
CA PRO A 31 3.25 3.07 -1.34
C PRO A 31 4.44 2.18 -1.71
N SER A 32 4.59 1.01 -1.07
CA SER A 32 5.70 0.10 -1.36
C SER A 32 5.62 -0.56 -2.75
N LEU A 33 4.43 -0.66 -3.35
CA LEU A 33 4.23 -1.25 -4.67
C LEU A 33 4.22 -0.20 -5.79
N PHE A 34 3.64 0.97 -5.55
CA PHE A 34 3.35 1.97 -6.58
C PHE A 34 4.11 3.29 -6.42
N GLY A 35 4.85 3.49 -5.32
CA GLY A 35 5.64 4.70 -5.06
C GLY A 35 6.99 4.42 -4.40
N SER A 36 7.56 3.23 -4.63
CA SER A 36 8.89 2.87 -4.12
C SER A 36 9.99 3.63 -4.86
N ASP A 37 11.14 3.82 -4.21
CA ASP A 37 12.36 4.35 -4.84
C ASP A 37 13.51 3.34 -4.69
N PRO A 38 14.03 2.74 -5.78
CA PRO A 38 13.57 2.90 -7.16
C PRO A 38 12.19 2.26 -7.40
N GLU A 39 11.51 2.70 -8.45
CA GLU A 39 10.20 2.17 -8.82
C GLU A 39 10.26 0.70 -9.27
N ILE A 40 9.25 -0.08 -8.92
CA ILE A 40 9.05 -1.42 -9.50
C ILE A 40 8.69 -1.27 -10.98
N PRO A 41 9.31 -2.01 -11.92
CA PRO A 41 8.99 -1.91 -13.34
C PRO A 41 7.51 -2.16 -13.65
N ASP A 42 6.92 -1.33 -14.52
CA ASP A 42 5.49 -1.40 -14.84
C ASP A 42 5.07 -2.78 -15.36
N ALA A 43 5.93 -3.43 -16.17
CA ALA A 43 5.66 -4.74 -16.74
C ALA A 43 5.53 -5.84 -15.67
N VAL A 44 6.35 -5.77 -14.61
CA VAL A 44 6.28 -6.73 -13.49
C VAL A 44 4.95 -6.60 -12.77
N LEU A 45 4.54 -5.37 -12.45
CA LEU A 45 3.25 -5.14 -11.80
C LEU A 45 2.09 -5.52 -12.73
N ALA A 46 2.15 -5.17 -14.01
CA ALA A 46 1.09 -5.46 -14.98
C ALA A 46 0.86 -6.97 -15.15
N GLU A 47 1.94 -7.76 -15.22
CA GLU A 47 1.87 -9.22 -15.28
C GLU A 47 1.27 -9.83 -14.01
N ASN A 48 1.71 -9.37 -12.83
CA ASN A 48 1.25 -9.92 -11.55
C ASN A 48 -0.19 -9.51 -11.20
N TYR A 49 -0.61 -8.30 -11.59
CA TYR A 49 -1.98 -7.83 -11.40
C TYR A 49 -2.92 -8.20 -12.55
N GLN A 50 -2.39 -8.77 -13.65
CA GLN A 50 -3.14 -9.17 -14.84
C GLN A 50 -3.95 -8.02 -15.46
N VAL A 51 -3.35 -6.83 -15.51
CA VAL A 51 -3.94 -5.61 -16.07
C VAL A 51 -3.02 -4.96 -17.09
N ASP A 52 -3.55 -4.05 -17.90
CA ASP A 52 -2.75 -3.25 -18.83
C ASP A 52 -1.77 -2.33 -18.08
N VAL A 53 -0.57 -2.13 -18.63
CA VAL A 53 0.46 -1.20 -18.12
C VAL A 53 -0.10 0.21 -17.86
N LYS A 54 -1.09 0.67 -18.63
CA LYS A 54 -1.77 1.96 -18.42
C LYS A 54 -2.47 2.03 -17.06
N ILE A 55 -3.04 0.92 -16.56
CA ILE A 55 -3.65 0.86 -15.22
C ILE A 55 -2.57 0.96 -14.15
N ILE A 56 -1.43 0.28 -14.32
CA ILE A 56 -0.30 0.39 -13.39
C ILE A 56 0.23 1.82 -13.31
N ARG A 57 0.43 2.48 -14.46
CA ARG A 57 0.86 3.88 -14.50
C ARG A 57 -0.14 4.82 -13.84
N LEU A 58 -1.44 4.57 -14.03
CA LEU A 58 -2.50 5.33 -13.35
C LEU A 58 -2.45 5.13 -11.82
N LEU A 59 -2.16 3.93 -11.35
CA LEU A 59 -1.99 3.66 -9.92
C LEU A 59 -0.74 4.36 -9.38
N LYS A 60 0.40 4.22 -10.05
CA LYS A 60 1.67 4.89 -9.68
C LYS A 60 1.53 6.40 -9.60
N SER A 61 0.76 7.04 -10.50
CA SER A 61 0.56 8.49 -10.46
C SER A 61 -0.22 9.00 -9.24
N LYS A 62 -0.66 8.12 -8.32
CA LYS A 62 -1.34 8.47 -7.06
C LYS A 62 -0.43 8.40 -5.84
N PHE A 63 0.82 7.97 -6.01
CA PHE A 63 1.83 7.82 -4.97
C PHE A 63 3.06 8.65 -5.32
#